data_AF-A0A3B0PKA4-F1
#
_entry.id   AF-A0A3B0PKA4-F1
#
_cell.length_a   1.000
_cell.length_b   1.000
_cell.length_c   1.000
_cell.angle_alpha   90.00
_cell.angle_beta   90.00
_cell.angle_gamma   90.00
#
_symmetry.space_group_name_H-M   'P 1'
#
loop_
_entity.id
_entity.type
_entity.pdbx_description
1 polymer ?
#
loop_
_entity_poly.entity_id
_entity_poly.type
_entity_poly.pdbx_seq_one_letter_code
_entity_poly.pdbx_strand_id
1 'polypeptide(L)'
;MQDRIIPNYFDEEFTSKIEAKMAQSGIRMQLGEKVQKFETKDGKTVSAVVTDKGTYEADLVIMSIGFKPRTDVLQGVEKTANGAIKVDQFQRSLSDKDIYAIGDAASMVSNVTGEHTHIALATNAVKSGIVAAFHLAGNEGIPFPGYSGTNAINVFNFNYSSTGLTEVSAGKNDVVKDSFAVEYFEDNDRPEFMQHHYKVW
;
A
#
# COMPACT_ATOMS: atom_id res chain seq x y z
N MET A 1 13.30 -5.33 -6.62
CA MET A 1 12.77 -4.61 -7.80
C MET A 1 11.52 -5.37 -8.22
N GLN A 2 10.43 -4.68 -8.55
CA GLN A 2 9.15 -5.35 -8.81
C GLN A 2 9.04 -5.72 -10.28
N ASP A 3 8.59 -6.93 -10.56
CA ASP A 3 8.35 -7.51 -11.88
C ASP A 3 6.89 -7.40 -12.32
N ARG A 4 5.99 -7.01 -11.40
CA ARG A 4 4.55 -6.81 -11.62
C ARG A 4 4.07 -5.48 -11.04
N ILE A 5 2.94 -4.97 -11.56
CA ILE A 5 2.25 -3.80 -11.00
C ILE A 5 1.55 -4.15 -9.68
N ILE A 6 1.46 -3.18 -8.75
CA ILE A 6 0.71 -3.28 -7.47
C ILE A 6 0.84 -4.61 -6.70
N PRO A 7 2.04 -5.23 -6.59
CA PRO A 7 2.20 -6.60 -6.08
C PRO A 7 1.95 -6.74 -4.57
N ASN A 8 1.89 -5.61 -3.84
CA ASN A 8 1.59 -5.58 -2.42
C ASN A 8 0.09 -5.70 -2.13
N TYR A 9 -0.77 -5.52 -3.14
CA TYR A 9 -2.23 -5.52 -2.98
C TYR A 9 -2.91 -6.70 -3.66
N PHE A 10 -2.31 -7.23 -4.73
CA PHE A 10 -2.91 -8.28 -5.55
C PHE A 10 -1.86 -9.29 -6.03
N ASP A 11 -2.24 -10.57 -6.06
CA ASP A 11 -1.44 -11.65 -6.62
C ASP A 11 -1.48 -11.65 -8.17
N GLU A 12 -0.66 -12.50 -8.77
CA GLU A 12 -0.33 -12.44 -10.21
C GLU A 12 -1.54 -12.61 -11.13
N GLU A 13 -2.46 -13.49 -10.77
CA GLU A 13 -3.68 -13.78 -11.51
C GLU A 13 -4.60 -12.56 -11.65
N PHE A 14 -4.53 -11.62 -10.70
CA PHE A 14 -5.21 -10.34 -10.74
C PHE A 14 -4.43 -9.29 -11.54
N THR A 15 -3.13 -9.15 -11.25
CA THR A 15 -2.29 -8.10 -11.87
C THR A 15 -2.10 -8.34 -13.36
N SER A 16 -1.96 -9.59 -13.80
CA SER A 16 -1.77 -9.97 -15.21
C SER A 16 -2.92 -9.50 -16.10
N LYS A 17 -4.16 -9.53 -15.60
CA LYS A 17 -5.35 -9.05 -16.33
C LYS A 17 -5.29 -7.53 -16.55
N ILE A 18 -4.88 -6.78 -15.53
CA ILE A 18 -4.71 -5.32 -15.63
C ILE A 18 -3.54 -4.98 -16.54
N GLU A 19 -2.40 -5.66 -16.40
CA GLU A 19 -1.21 -5.46 -17.24
C GLU A 19 -1.53 -5.67 -18.72
N ALA A 20 -2.26 -6.74 -19.06
CA ALA A 20 -2.73 -6.98 -20.41
C ALA A 20 -3.61 -5.82 -20.92
N LYS A 21 -4.51 -5.29 -20.09
CA LYS A 21 -5.36 -4.15 -20.46
C LYS A 21 -4.59 -2.84 -20.62
N MET A 22 -3.59 -2.61 -19.77
CA MET A 22 -2.68 -1.47 -19.87
C MET A 22 -1.90 -1.52 -21.19
N ALA A 23 -1.35 -2.68 -21.54
CA ALA A 23 -0.64 -2.89 -22.80
C ALA A 23 -1.55 -2.68 -24.03
N GLN A 24 -2.77 -3.22 -24.01
CA GLN A 24 -3.78 -2.99 -25.06
C GLN A 24 -4.17 -1.51 -25.21
N SER A 25 -4.05 -0.74 -24.14
CA SER A 25 -4.33 0.70 -24.12
C SER A 25 -3.11 1.54 -24.53
N GLY A 26 -2.03 0.92 -24.99
CA GLY A 26 -0.81 1.59 -25.47
C GLY A 26 0.18 1.96 -24.37
N ILE A 27 -0.03 1.53 -23.12
CA ILE A 27 0.93 1.76 -22.04
C ILE A 27 2.11 0.80 -22.19
N ARG A 28 3.31 1.37 -22.32
CA ARG A 28 4.56 0.61 -22.35
C ARG A 28 5.06 0.43 -20.92
N MET A 29 4.92 -0.77 -20.38
CA MET A 29 5.39 -1.10 -19.04
C MET A 29 6.84 -1.57 -19.10
N GLN A 30 7.72 -0.91 -18.35
CA GLN A 30 9.14 -1.27 -18.21
C GLN A 30 9.37 -1.75 -16.77
N LEU A 31 8.87 -2.96 -16.48
CA LEU A 31 8.91 -3.58 -15.16
C LEU A 31 10.31 -4.15 -14.90
N GLY A 32 10.66 -4.32 -13.63
CA GLY A 32 11.97 -4.87 -13.28
C GLY A 32 13.13 -3.92 -13.60
N GLU A 33 12.89 -2.61 -13.71
CA GLU A 33 13.91 -1.58 -14.03
C GLU A 33 14.09 -0.55 -12.92
N LYS A 34 15.34 -0.12 -12.73
CA LYS A 34 15.72 0.89 -11.75
C LYS A 34 16.12 2.17 -12.46
N VAL A 35 15.40 3.26 -12.18
CA VAL A 35 15.78 4.61 -12.63
C VAL A 35 17.14 4.99 -12.03
N GLN A 36 18.07 5.40 -12.88
CA GLN A 36 19.42 5.83 -12.50
C GLN A 36 19.59 7.35 -12.54
N LYS A 37 19.07 8.00 -13.59
CA LYS A 37 19.13 9.46 -13.75
C LYS A 37 18.02 9.97 -14.67
N PHE A 38 17.79 11.28 -14.61
CA PHE A 38 16.96 12.01 -15.56
C PHE A 38 17.86 12.87 -16.44
N GLU A 39 17.66 12.80 -17.75
CA GLU A 39 18.29 13.71 -18.69
C GLU A 39 17.40 14.93 -18.92
N THR A 40 18.03 16.07 -19.23
CA THR A 40 17.32 17.34 -19.41
C THR A 40 17.79 18.04 -20.67
N LYS A 41 16.89 18.76 -21.35
CA LYS A 41 17.21 19.54 -22.57
C LYS A 41 18.06 20.77 -22.25
N ASP A 42 17.79 21.43 -21.12
CA ASP A 42 18.29 22.76 -20.74
C ASP A 42 18.66 22.86 -19.24
N GLY A 43 18.83 21.73 -18.56
CA GLY A 43 19.02 21.68 -17.11
C GLY A 43 17.73 21.82 -16.30
N LYS A 44 16.57 22.01 -16.93
CA LYS A 44 15.27 22.21 -16.25
C LYS A 44 14.20 21.22 -16.72
N THR A 45 14.06 21.08 -18.04
CA THR A 45 13.01 20.26 -18.64
C THR A 45 13.54 18.86 -18.91
N VAL A 46 12.86 17.84 -18.38
CA VAL A 46 13.21 16.44 -18.64
C VAL A 46 13.13 16.14 -20.14
N SER A 47 14.08 15.35 -20.63
CA SER A 47 14.10 14.82 -22.00
C SER A 47 13.99 13.31 -22.03
N ALA A 48 14.58 12.63 -21.04
CA ALA A 48 14.56 11.18 -20.96
C ALA A 48 14.74 10.67 -19.52
N VAL A 49 14.25 9.46 -19.28
CA VAL A 49 14.51 8.66 -18.09
C VAL A 49 15.51 7.57 -18.45
N VAL A 50 16.64 7.52 -17.75
CA VAL A 50 17.66 6.48 -17.93
C VAL A 50 17.52 5.46 -16.80
N THR A 51 17.38 4.19 -17.17
CA THR A 51 17.32 3.06 -16.26
C THR A 51 18.57 2.20 -16.38
N ASP A 52 18.65 1.13 -15.60
CA ASP A 52 19.68 0.10 -15.73
C ASP A 52 19.52 -0.81 -16.96
N LYS A 53 18.40 -0.71 -17.70
CA LYS A 53 18.14 -1.53 -18.89
C LYS A 53 17.82 -0.74 -20.16
N GLY A 54 17.55 0.56 -20.07
CA GLY A 54 17.14 1.36 -21.21
C GLY A 54 17.15 2.87 -20.97
N THR A 55 16.79 3.60 -22.02
CA THR A 55 16.56 5.05 -22.00
C THR A 55 15.26 5.35 -22.72
N TYR A 56 14.39 6.13 -22.07
CA TYR A 56 13.04 6.40 -22.54
C TYR A 56 12.79 7.90 -22.61
N GLU A 57 12.43 8.40 -23.80
CA GLU A 57 12.06 9.80 -23.95
C GLU A 57 10.80 10.12 -23.14
N ALA A 58 10.82 11.27 -22.47
CA ALA A 58 9.71 11.74 -21.66
C ALA A 58 9.72 13.27 -21.57
N ASP A 59 8.55 13.89 -21.72
CA ASP A 59 8.36 15.33 -21.49
C ASP A 59 7.88 15.64 -20.05
N LEU A 60 7.37 14.63 -19.34
CA LEU A 60 6.93 14.70 -17.95
C LEU A 60 7.29 13.41 -17.21
N VAL A 61 7.78 13.55 -15.98
CA VAL A 61 8.03 12.42 -15.07
C VAL A 61 7.21 12.60 -13.81
N ILE A 62 6.47 11.56 -13.44
CA ILE A 62 5.71 11.48 -12.18
C ILE A 62 6.40 10.47 -11.26
N MET A 63 6.84 10.92 -10.10
CA MET A 63 7.50 10.07 -9.10
C MET A 63 6.48 9.47 -8.12
N SER A 64 6.14 8.19 -8.32
CA SER A 64 5.16 7.45 -7.50
C SER A 64 5.79 6.20 -6.85
N ILE A 65 6.89 6.38 -6.11
CA ILE A 65 7.74 5.29 -5.59
C ILE A 65 7.50 4.96 -4.10
N GLY A 66 6.34 5.34 -3.56
CA GLY A 66 5.98 5.14 -2.16
C GLY A 66 6.23 6.36 -1.27
N PHE A 67 5.89 6.21 0.02
CA PHE A 67 5.93 7.29 1.01
C PHE A 67 6.99 7.02 2.09
N LYS A 68 7.65 8.08 2.54
CA LYS A 68 8.49 8.08 3.74
C LYS A 68 7.78 8.88 4.85
N PRO A 69 7.57 8.30 6.04
CA PRO A 69 7.09 9.03 7.22
C PRO A 69 7.92 10.29 7.49
N ARG A 70 7.26 11.44 7.62
CA ARG A 70 7.92 12.73 7.93
C ARG A 70 8.11 12.90 9.43
N THR A 71 8.92 12.03 10.04
CA THR A 71 9.09 11.96 11.51
C THR A 71 10.48 12.37 11.97
N ASP A 72 11.32 12.91 11.08
CA ASP A 72 12.72 13.26 11.37
C ASP A 72 12.88 14.28 12.53
N VAL A 73 11.86 15.10 12.77
CA VAL A 73 11.83 16.08 13.88
C VAL A 73 11.72 15.43 15.27
N LEU A 74 11.15 14.22 15.34
CA LEU A 74 10.90 13.50 16.58
C LEU A 74 11.99 12.46 16.79
N GLN A 75 12.91 12.75 17.71
CA GLN A 75 14.01 11.88 18.11
C GLN A 75 13.67 11.16 19.43
N GLY A 76 14.37 10.07 19.74
CA GLY A 76 14.19 9.33 21.00
C GLY A 76 12.90 8.51 21.11
N VAL A 77 12.09 8.45 20.04
CA VAL A 77 10.89 7.61 19.99
C VAL A 77 11.14 6.32 19.21
N GLU A 78 10.47 5.24 19.60
CA GLU A 78 10.54 3.97 18.88
C GLU A 78 9.91 4.08 17.49
N LYS A 79 10.65 3.65 16.46
CA LYS A 79 10.22 3.70 15.05
C LYS A 79 10.40 2.36 14.36
N THR A 80 9.60 2.11 13.33
CA THR A 80 9.87 1.05 12.34
C THR A 80 11.09 1.42 11.49
N ALA A 81 11.61 0.46 10.72
CA ALA A 81 12.77 0.67 9.86
C ALA A 81 12.61 1.83 8.85
N ASN A 82 11.37 2.08 8.38
CA ASN A 82 11.08 3.20 7.48
C ASN A 82 10.82 4.54 8.21
N GLY A 83 10.87 4.56 9.54
CA GLY A 83 10.74 5.77 10.35
C GLY A 83 9.33 6.08 10.88
N ALA A 84 8.33 5.21 10.70
CA ALA A 84 7.02 5.43 11.29
C ALA A 84 7.07 5.19 12.81
N ILE A 85 6.44 6.07 13.60
CA ILE A 85 6.46 6.02 15.06
C ILE A 85 5.55 4.89 15.52
N LYS A 86 6.05 3.93 16.31
CA LYS A 86 5.20 2.87 16.84
C LYS A 86 4.31 3.43 17.95
N VAL A 87 3.01 3.15 17.86
CA VAL A 87 2.01 3.68 18.81
C VAL A 87 1.16 2.59 19.45
N ASP A 88 0.72 2.80 20.68
CA ASP A 88 -0.26 1.92 21.31
C ASP A 88 -1.66 2.11 20.69
N GLN A 89 -2.63 1.32 21.18
CA GLN A 89 -4.01 1.38 20.72
C GLN A 89 -4.67 2.76 20.91
N PHE A 90 -4.11 3.66 21.72
CA PHE A 90 -4.60 5.02 21.92
C PHE A 90 -3.80 6.06 21.14
N GLN A 91 -2.94 5.62 20.22
CA GLN A 91 -2.10 6.43 19.35
C GLN A 91 -0.98 7.19 20.07
N ARG A 92 -0.62 6.75 21.29
CA ARG A 92 0.54 7.27 22.01
C ARG A 92 1.79 6.51 21.60
N SER A 93 2.91 7.20 21.48
CA SER A 93 4.22 6.58 21.27
C SER A 93 4.48 5.49 22.32
N LEU A 94 5.09 4.37 21.89
CA LEU A 94 5.41 3.28 22.81
C LEU A 94 6.47 3.67 23.86
N SER A 95 7.38 4.57 23.47
CA SER A 95 8.49 5.05 24.29
C SER A 95 8.17 6.29 25.14
N ASP A 96 7.18 7.10 24.75
CA ASP A 96 6.79 8.31 25.47
C ASP A 96 5.26 8.49 25.37
N LYS A 97 4.56 8.42 26.51
CA LYS A 97 3.10 8.44 26.56
C LYS A 97 2.48 9.84 26.44
N ASP A 98 3.30 10.89 26.50
CA ASP A 98 2.85 12.27 26.28
C ASP A 98 2.88 12.65 24.78
N ILE A 99 3.52 11.82 23.95
CA ILE A 99 3.61 12.03 22.50
C ILE A 99 2.59 11.16 21.78
N TYR A 100 1.79 11.77 20.92
CA TYR A 100 0.86 11.07 20.02
C TYR A 100 1.37 11.10 18.58
N ALA A 101 1.14 10.02 17.83
CA ALA A 101 1.34 9.98 16.40
C ALA A 101 0.13 9.33 15.74
N ILE A 102 -0.35 9.92 14.64
CA ILE A 102 -1.54 9.47 13.92
C ILE A 102 -1.27 9.42 12.41
N GLY A 103 -2.12 8.71 11.68
CA GLY A 103 -2.06 8.60 10.22
C GLY A 103 -0.70 8.13 9.71
N ASP A 104 -0.23 8.74 8.63
CA ASP A 104 0.96 8.29 7.90
C ASP A 104 2.28 8.44 8.68
N ALA A 105 2.26 9.13 9.83
CA ALA A 105 3.40 9.21 10.73
C ALA A 105 3.51 8.00 11.68
N ALA A 106 2.42 7.23 11.86
CA ALA A 106 2.31 6.18 12.85
C ALA A 106 2.41 4.77 12.25
N SER A 107 3.04 3.87 12.99
CA SER A 107 2.94 2.43 12.80
C SER A 107 1.99 1.88 13.85
N MET A 108 0.92 1.24 13.38
CA MET A 108 -0.12 0.63 14.20
C MET A 108 -0.05 -0.90 14.07
N VAL A 109 -0.74 -1.61 14.95
CA VAL A 109 -0.82 -3.07 14.91
C VAL A 109 -1.73 -3.53 13.78
N SER A 110 -1.22 -4.44 12.95
CA SER A 110 -2.00 -5.18 11.96
C SER A 110 -2.84 -6.27 12.65
N ASN A 111 -4.13 -6.34 12.36
CA ASN A 111 -5.02 -7.40 12.85
C ASN A 111 -4.74 -8.76 12.22
N VAL A 112 -3.93 -8.77 11.15
CA VAL A 112 -3.65 -9.98 10.37
C VAL A 112 -2.41 -10.68 10.90
N THR A 113 -1.41 -9.90 11.33
CA THR A 113 -0.11 -10.45 11.79
C THR A 113 0.14 -10.19 13.27
N GLY A 114 -0.58 -9.27 13.90
CA GLY A 114 -0.29 -8.80 15.26
C GLY A 114 0.95 -7.90 15.36
N GLU A 115 1.59 -7.58 14.23
CA GLU A 115 2.84 -6.82 14.18
C GLU A 115 2.61 -5.34 13.90
N HIS A 116 3.51 -4.51 14.42
CA HIS A 116 3.61 -3.11 14.03
C HIS A 116 4.03 -2.99 12.57
N THR A 117 3.13 -2.47 11.73
CA THR A 117 3.41 -2.18 10.32
C THR A 117 3.03 -0.74 9.98
N HIS A 118 3.53 -0.25 8.84
CA HIS A 118 3.23 1.09 8.34
C HIS A 118 2.43 0.98 7.05
N ILE A 119 1.21 1.51 7.07
CA ILE A 119 0.33 1.58 5.91
C ILE A 119 -0.33 2.96 5.83
N ALA A 120 0.14 3.74 4.87
CA ALA A 120 -0.29 5.11 4.62
C ALA A 120 -1.63 5.12 3.86
N LEU A 121 -2.74 5.06 4.59
CA LEU A 121 -4.09 5.14 4.05
C LEU A 121 -4.91 6.17 4.83
N ALA A 122 -5.69 6.98 4.10
CA ALA A 122 -6.55 8.01 4.69
C ALA A 122 -7.53 7.43 5.73
N THR A 123 -7.99 6.20 5.52
CA THR A 123 -8.86 5.47 6.47
C THR A 123 -8.21 5.34 7.85
N ASN A 124 -6.90 5.09 7.91
CA ASN A 124 -6.16 5.01 9.16
C ASN A 124 -5.92 6.40 9.75
N ALA A 125 -5.62 7.40 8.92
CA ALA A 125 -5.42 8.77 9.38
C ALA A 125 -6.65 9.33 10.12
N VAL A 126 -7.84 9.16 9.53
CA VAL A 126 -9.09 9.65 10.15
C VAL A 126 -9.37 8.90 11.46
N LYS A 127 -9.30 7.56 11.45
CA LYS A 127 -9.61 6.74 12.63
C LYS A 127 -8.63 6.96 13.78
N SER A 128 -7.33 7.01 13.50
CA SER A 128 -6.30 7.27 14.50
C SER A 128 -6.43 8.68 15.10
N GLY A 129 -6.74 9.68 14.26
CA GLY A 129 -7.03 11.04 14.74
C GLY A 129 -8.20 11.10 15.72
N ILE A 130 -9.30 10.40 15.40
CA ILE A 130 -10.47 10.30 16.29
C ILE A 130 -10.08 9.65 17.63
N VAL A 131 -9.40 8.50 17.59
CA VAL A 131 -8.96 7.78 18.80
C VAL A 131 -8.05 8.66 19.67
N ALA A 132 -7.05 9.31 19.08
CA ALA A 132 -6.13 10.18 19.80
C ALA A 132 -6.87 11.35 20.47
N ALA A 133 -7.80 11.99 19.76
CA ALA A 133 -8.56 13.11 20.28
C ALA A 133 -9.46 12.71 21.47
N PHE A 134 -10.16 11.57 21.39
CA PHE A 134 -10.97 11.07 22.50
C PHE A 134 -10.12 10.70 23.71
N HIS A 135 -8.99 10.03 23.50
CA HIS A 135 -8.09 9.68 24.59
C HIS A 135 -7.51 10.93 25.27
N LEU A 136 -7.08 11.93 24.50
CA LEU A 136 -6.64 13.24 25.03
C LEU A 136 -7.73 13.97 25.84
N ALA A 137 -9.00 13.78 25.48
CA ALA A 137 -10.15 14.33 26.22
C ALA A 137 -10.52 13.51 27.48
N GLY A 138 -9.73 12.50 27.85
CA GLY A 138 -9.97 11.66 29.03
C GLY A 138 -10.95 10.51 28.78
N ASN A 139 -11.31 10.23 27.53
CA ASN A 139 -12.13 9.08 27.17
C ASN A 139 -11.27 7.92 26.64
N GLU A 140 -10.97 6.97 27.52
CA GLU A 140 -10.19 5.77 27.21
C GLU A 140 -11.04 4.62 26.64
N GLY A 141 -12.36 4.80 26.49
CA GLY A 141 -13.28 3.76 26.02
C GLY A 141 -13.25 3.46 24.53
N ILE A 142 -12.33 4.10 23.78
CA ILE A 142 -12.28 4.03 22.31
C ILE A 142 -10.86 3.66 21.85
N PRO A 143 -10.41 2.40 22.04
CA PRO A 143 -9.13 1.94 21.51
C PRO A 143 -9.18 1.79 19.98
N PHE A 144 -8.06 2.03 19.31
CA PHE A 144 -7.90 1.72 17.89
C PHE A 144 -7.92 0.20 17.69
N PRO A 145 -8.80 -0.35 16.84
CA PRO A 145 -9.02 -1.79 16.75
C PRO A 145 -7.99 -2.52 15.88
N GLY A 146 -6.89 -1.87 15.50
CA GLY A 146 -5.96 -2.32 14.46
C GLY A 146 -6.50 -2.15 13.05
N TYR A 147 -5.73 -2.56 12.05
CA TYR A 147 -6.12 -2.50 10.63
C TYR A 147 -5.83 -3.82 9.90
N SER A 148 -6.51 -4.02 8.77
CA SER A 148 -6.33 -5.22 7.94
C SER A 148 -5.81 -4.94 6.53
N GLY A 149 -5.42 -3.70 6.22
CA GLY A 149 -4.85 -3.37 4.89
C GLY A 149 -5.88 -3.25 3.77
N THR A 150 -7.15 -3.08 4.13
CA THR A 150 -8.25 -2.97 3.17
C THR A 150 -8.05 -1.78 2.22
N ASN A 151 -8.10 -2.07 0.92
CA ASN A 151 -7.92 -1.10 -0.15
C ASN A 151 -8.84 -1.43 -1.34
N ALA A 152 -9.07 -0.44 -2.20
CA ALA A 152 -9.79 -0.62 -3.44
C ALA A 152 -9.29 0.36 -4.50
N ILE A 153 -9.27 -0.08 -5.76
CA ILE A 153 -8.86 0.70 -6.92
C ILE A 153 -9.82 0.45 -8.09
N ASN A 154 -10.00 1.46 -8.92
CA ASN A 154 -10.66 1.33 -10.22
C ASN A 154 -9.70 1.81 -11.31
N VAL A 155 -9.28 0.90 -12.20
CA VAL A 155 -8.41 1.22 -13.34
C VAL A 155 -8.87 0.40 -14.54
N PHE A 156 -9.06 1.03 -15.70
CA PHE A 156 -9.55 0.35 -16.92
C PHE A 156 -10.82 -0.49 -16.71
N ASN A 157 -11.75 -0.04 -15.86
CA ASN A 157 -12.97 -0.75 -15.44
C ASN A 157 -12.75 -2.04 -14.62
N PHE A 158 -11.53 -2.30 -14.15
CA PHE A 158 -11.29 -3.30 -13.12
C PHE A 158 -11.61 -2.69 -11.76
N ASN A 159 -12.65 -3.21 -11.09
CA ASN A 159 -13.03 -2.81 -9.73
C ASN A 159 -12.38 -3.77 -8.73
N TYR A 160 -11.11 -3.53 -8.40
CA TYR A 160 -10.37 -4.42 -7.52
C TYR A 160 -10.40 -3.93 -6.08
N SER A 161 -10.55 -4.87 -5.15
CA SER A 161 -10.44 -4.63 -3.72
C SER A 161 -9.73 -5.79 -3.07
N SER A 162 -8.91 -5.51 -2.07
CA SER A 162 -8.28 -6.56 -1.27
C SER A 162 -8.20 -6.15 0.20
N THR A 163 -8.07 -7.16 1.05
CA THR A 163 -7.82 -7.00 2.49
C THR A 163 -6.94 -8.14 2.95
N GLY A 164 -6.07 -7.88 3.91
CA GLY A 164 -5.13 -8.86 4.43
C GLY A 164 -3.82 -8.90 3.66
N LEU A 165 -3.24 -10.09 3.59
CA LEU A 165 -1.97 -10.35 2.91
C LEU A 165 -2.25 -11.05 1.59
N THR A 166 -1.47 -10.69 0.57
CA THR A 166 -1.33 -11.50 -0.65
C THR A 166 -0.57 -12.79 -0.36
N GLU A 167 -0.67 -13.81 -1.22
CA GLU A 167 0.11 -15.05 -1.12
C GLU A 167 1.60 -14.75 -0.96
N VAL A 168 2.12 -13.87 -1.83
CA VAL A 168 3.53 -13.48 -1.83
C VAL A 168 3.94 -12.80 -0.52
N SER A 169 3.04 -12.01 0.07
CA SER A 169 3.31 -11.32 1.35
C SER A 169 3.21 -12.28 2.54
N ALA A 170 2.24 -13.20 2.51
CA ALA A 170 2.09 -14.24 3.53
C ALA A 170 3.30 -15.17 3.58
N GLY A 171 3.78 -15.65 2.43
CA GLY A 171 4.97 -16.51 2.34
C GLY A 171 6.28 -15.86 2.80
N LYS A 172 6.30 -14.53 2.98
CA LYS A 172 7.45 -13.78 3.50
C LYS A 172 7.27 -13.31 4.94
N ASN A 173 6.09 -13.48 5.53
CA ASN A 173 5.80 -13.02 6.88
C ASN A 173 6.05 -14.12 7.91
N ASP A 174 6.88 -13.84 8.92
CA ASP A 174 7.31 -14.84 9.89
C ASP A 174 6.18 -15.40 10.77
N VAL A 175 5.05 -14.71 10.87
CA VAL A 175 3.90 -15.15 11.68
C VAL A 175 3.02 -16.14 10.93
N VAL A 176 2.80 -15.93 9.62
CA VAL A 176 1.81 -16.69 8.85
C VAL A 176 2.38 -17.61 7.77
N LYS A 177 3.67 -17.49 7.41
CA LYS A 177 4.28 -18.22 6.28
C LYS A 177 4.12 -19.74 6.33
N ASP A 178 4.00 -20.32 7.53
CA ASP A 178 3.89 -21.76 7.73
C ASP A 178 2.43 -22.22 7.94
N SER A 179 1.44 -21.34 7.76
CA SER A 179 0.04 -21.60 8.11
C SER A 179 -0.95 -20.86 7.22
N PHE A 180 -0.77 -20.95 5.90
CA PHE A 180 -1.74 -20.46 4.93
C PHE A 180 -1.93 -21.43 3.76
N ALA A 181 -3.08 -21.31 3.10
CA ALA A 181 -3.40 -21.95 1.83
C ALA A 181 -4.06 -20.92 0.93
N VAL A 182 -3.97 -21.12 -0.38
CA VAL A 182 -4.49 -20.20 -1.40
C VAL A 182 -5.42 -20.96 -2.30
N GLU A 183 -6.57 -20.35 -2.58
CA GLU A 183 -7.57 -20.87 -3.51
C GLU A 183 -8.02 -19.72 -4.40
N TYR A 184 -8.18 -19.98 -5.69
CA TYR A 184 -8.60 -18.99 -6.68
C TYR A 184 -9.90 -19.44 -7.35
N PHE A 185 -10.86 -18.53 -7.42
CA PHE A 185 -12.17 -18.77 -8.01
C PHE A 185 -12.51 -17.68 -9.02
N GLU A 186 -13.09 -18.09 -10.13
CA GLU A 186 -13.79 -17.20 -11.05
C GLU A 186 -15.24 -17.66 -11.14
N ASP A 187 -16.18 -16.75 -11.01
CA ASP A 187 -17.62 -17.05 -11.13
C ASP A 187 -18.37 -15.86 -11.72
N ASN A 188 -19.65 -16.00 -12.02
CA ASN A 188 -20.48 -14.89 -12.48
C ASN A 188 -20.96 -14.02 -11.30
N ASP A 189 -21.11 -12.72 -11.53
CA ASP A 189 -21.67 -11.76 -10.56
C ASP A 189 -23.11 -12.12 -10.14
N ARG A 190 -23.78 -12.93 -10.95
CA ARG A 190 -25.16 -13.42 -10.76
C ARG A 190 -25.39 -14.68 -11.62
N PRO A 191 -26.50 -15.42 -11.39
CA PRO A 191 -26.82 -16.62 -12.16
C PRO A 191 -26.92 -16.38 -13.67
N GLU A 192 -26.54 -17.40 -14.47
CA GLU A 192 -26.46 -17.33 -15.94
C GLU A 192 -27.81 -17.08 -16.62
N PHE A 193 -28.92 -17.42 -15.95
CA PHE A 193 -30.26 -17.19 -16.48
C PHE A 193 -30.71 -15.72 -16.45
N MET A 194 -29.93 -14.83 -15.83
CA MET A 194 -30.18 -13.39 -15.85
C MET A 194 -29.86 -12.78 -17.21
N GLN A 195 -30.57 -11.72 -17.59
CA GLN A 195 -30.40 -11.04 -18.89
C GLN A 195 -28.96 -10.62 -19.19
N HIS A 196 -28.24 -10.19 -18.14
CA HIS A 196 -26.82 -9.90 -18.18
C HIS A 196 -26.18 -10.60 -16.98
N HIS A 197 -24.97 -11.09 -17.16
CA HIS A 197 -24.07 -11.55 -16.12
C HIS A 197 -22.65 -11.22 -16.59
N TYR A 198 -21.77 -10.95 -15.64
CA TYR A 198 -20.37 -10.67 -15.89
C TYR A 198 -19.53 -11.61 -15.06
N LYS A 199 -18.46 -12.14 -15.64
CA LYS A 199 -17.46 -12.82 -14.85
C LYS A 199 -16.90 -11.86 -13.79
N VAL A 200 -16.75 -12.38 -12.58
CA VAL A 200 -16.04 -11.80 -11.46
C VAL A 200 -14.82 -12.66 -11.25
N TRP A 201 -13.69 -11.99 -11.13
CA TRP A 201 -12.38 -12.56 -10.89
C TRP A 201 -11.76 -11.78 -9.73
#